data_AF-A0A9E1NHC8-F1
#
_entry.id   AF-A0A9E1NHC8-F1
#
_cell.length_a   1.000
_cell.length_b   1.000
_cell.length_c   1.000
_cell.angle_alpha   90.00
_cell.angle_beta   90.00
_cell.angle_gamma   90.00
#
_symmetry.space_group_name_H-M   'P 1'
#
loop_
_entity.id
_entity.type
_entity.pdbx_description
1 polymer ?
#
loop_
_entity_poly.entity_id
_entity_poly.type
_entity_poly.pdbx_seq_one_letter_code
_entity_poly.pdbx_strand_id
1 'polypeptide(L)'
;MSVEIKGLLQKINFIETDMELHKQILASIPSDNKSEIKTIISKIADQKQQINELRGQIKKLDEDEYNKIIKIEKAAQVFRQIAKDKKFVQVNTLNESGVCFITFNDGTRLDCLVTAKEENGNWTILTLEGETKEYPGGFIK
;
A
#
# COMPACT_ATOMS: atom_id res chain seq x y z
N MET A 1 -5.21 -15.31 -7.00
CA MET A 1 -6.10 -14.19 -7.31
C MET A 1 -6.83 -14.43 -8.62
N SER A 2 -8.17 -14.34 -8.63
CA SER A 2 -8.97 -14.46 -9.86
C SER A 2 -8.83 -13.23 -10.76
N VAL A 3 -9.10 -13.39 -12.06
CA VAL A 3 -9.10 -12.28 -13.04
C VAL A 3 -10.11 -11.20 -12.66
N GLU A 4 -11.24 -11.60 -12.10
CA GLU A 4 -12.30 -10.70 -11.66
C GLU A 4 -11.87 -9.84 -10.47
N ILE A 5 -11.26 -10.44 -9.43
CA ILE A 5 -10.72 -9.70 -8.27
C ILE A 5 -9.62 -8.74 -8.73
N LYS A 6 -8.73 -9.18 -9.63
CA LYS A 6 -7.71 -8.30 -10.22
C LYS A 6 -8.34 -7.10 -10.94
N GLY A 7 -9.42 -7.32 -11.70
CA GLY A 7 -10.16 -6.25 -12.35
C GLY A 7 -10.81 -5.28 -11.36
N LEU A 8 -11.37 -5.78 -10.26
CA LEU A 8 -11.94 -4.93 -9.20
C LEU A 8 -10.85 -4.09 -8.51
N LEU A 9 -9.70 -4.69 -8.20
CA LEU A 9 -8.55 -3.99 -7.63
C LEU A 9 -8.00 -2.90 -8.57
N GLN A 10 -7.91 -3.18 -9.87
CA GLN A 10 -7.50 -2.17 -10.86
C GLN A 10 -8.46 -0.97 -10.90
N LYS A 11 -9.78 -1.23 -10.82
CA LYS A 11 -10.79 -0.16 -10.73
C LYS A 11 -10.63 0.65 -9.43
N ILE A 12 -10.45 -0.02 -8.29
CA ILE A 12 -10.18 0.65 -7.01
C ILE A 12 -8.97 1.57 -7.13
N ASN A 13 -7.84 1.07 -7.65
CA ASN A 13 -6.61 1.87 -7.80
C ASN A 13 -6.80 3.09 -8.71
N PHE A 14 -7.59 2.97 -9.78
CA PHE A 14 -7.93 4.11 -10.64
C PHE A 14 -8.72 5.18 -9.87
N ILE A 15 -9.76 4.76 -9.13
CA ILE A 15 -10.58 5.68 -8.32
C ILE A 15 -9.75 6.33 -7.21
N GLU A 16 -8.84 5.59 -6.57
CA GLU A 16 -7.94 6.12 -5.54
C GLU A 16 -6.98 7.17 -6.10
N THR A 17 -6.45 6.94 -7.30
CA THR A 17 -5.57 7.90 -8.00
C THR A 17 -6.31 9.18 -8.35
N ASP A 18 -7.53 9.07 -8.89
CA ASP A 18 -8.39 10.21 -9.20
C ASP A 18 -8.84 10.96 -7.93
N MET A 19 -9.12 10.24 -6.85
CA MET A 19 -9.43 10.84 -5.55
C MET A 19 -8.25 11.62 -4.98
N GLU A 20 -7.01 11.14 -5.16
CA GLU A 20 -5.82 11.88 -4.73
C GLU A 20 -5.63 13.18 -5.53
N LEU A 21 -5.91 13.16 -6.83
CA LEU A 21 -5.95 14.38 -7.64
C LEU A 21 -6.98 15.38 -7.10
N HIS A 22 -8.18 14.92 -6.73
CA HIS A 22 -9.20 15.79 -6.13
C HIS A 22 -8.79 16.36 -4.76
N LYS A 23 -8.03 15.62 -3.93
CA LYS A 23 -7.48 16.16 -2.67
C LYS A 23 -6.45 17.26 -2.93
N GLN A 24 -5.60 17.11 -3.94
CA GLN A 24 -4.64 18.14 -4.33
C GLN A 24 -5.35 19.39 -4.86
N ILE A 25 -6.38 19.22 -5.68
CA ILE A 25 -7.25 20.32 -6.13
C ILE A 25 -7.87 21.02 -4.92
N LEU A 26 -8.45 20.26 -3.99
CA LEU A 26 -9.05 20.81 -2.77
C LEU A 26 -8.07 21.68 -1.97
N ALA A 27 -6.82 21.24 -1.83
CA ALA A 27 -5.78 22.01 -1.13
C ALA A 27 -5.38 23.30 -1.86
N SER A 28 -5.65 23.41 -3.17
CA SER A 28 -5.33 24.59 -3.98
C SER A 28 -6.47 25.61 -4.07
N ILE A 29 -7.70 25.25 -3.67
CA ILE A 29 -8.86 26.15 -3.76
C ILE A 29 -8.79 27.23 -2.67
N PRO A 30 -8.95 28.52 -3.01
CA PRO A 30 -9.07 29.59 -2.03
C PRO A 30 -10.21 29.36 -1.03
N SER A 31 -9.94 29.62 0.26
CA SER A 31 -10.87 29.29 1.36
C SER A 31 -12.22 30.03 1.30
N ASP A 32 -12.28 31.14 0.59
CA ASP A 32 -13.49 31.94 0.35
C ASP A 32 -14.40 31.34 -0.74
N ASN A 33 -13.87 30.47 -1.61
CA ASN A 33 -14.64 29.76 -2.64
C ASN A 33 -15.31 28.49 -2.08
N LYS A 34 -16.25 28.70 -1.16
CA LYS A 34 -16.97 27.62 -0.46
C LYS A 34 -17.77 26.69 -1.38
N SER A 35 -18.25 27.21 -2.51
CA SER A 35 -19.05 26.43 -3.46
C SER A 35 -18.20 25.34 -4.11
N GLU A 36 -17.03 25.70 -4.61
CA GLU A 36 -16.11 24.77 -5.26
C GLU A 36 -15.53 23.75 -4.27
N ILE A 37 -15.16 24.21 -3.06
CA ILE A 37 -14.78 23.32 -1.94
C ILE A 37 -15.84 22.25 -1.71
N LYS A 38 -17.12 22.64 -1.61
CA LYS A 38 -18.22 21.70 -1.40
C LYS A 38 -18.34 20.68 -2.53
N THR A 39 -18.25 21.14 -3.79
CA THR A 39 -18.30 20.25 -4.95
C THR A 39 -17.19 19.20 -4.93
N ILE A 40 -15.95 19.61 -4.64
CA ILE A 40 -14.82 18.67 -4.58
C ILE A 40 -14.95 17.69 -3.41
N ILE A 41 -15.39 18.17 -2.24
CA ILE A 41 -15.64 17.28 -1.09
C ILE A 41 -16.70 16.22 -1.43
N SER A 42 -17.79 16.61 -2.10
CA SER A 42 -18.82 15.66 -2.55
C SER A 42 -18.25 14.62 -3.50
N LYS A 43 -17.45 15.01 -4.50
CA LYS A 43 -16.79 14.05 -5.41
C LYS A 43 -15.91 13.06 -4.66
N ILE A 44 -15.11 13.54 -3.72
CA ILE A 44 -14.25 12.68 -2.88
C ILE A 44 -15.11 11.70 -2.06
N ALA A 45 -16.26 12.16 -1.52
CA ALA A 45 -17.17 11.30 -0.78
C ALA A 45 -17.78 10.20 -1.66
N ASP A 46 -18.22 10.55 -2.87
CA ASP A 46 -18.79 9.61 -3.84
C ASP A 46 -17.75 8.56 -4.27
N GLN A 47 -16.51 8.98 -4.52
CA GLN A 47 -15.40 8.07 -4.84
C GLN A 47 -15.10 7.10 -3.68
N LYS A 48 -15.11 7.58 -2.44
CA LYS A 48 -14.96 6.72 -1.24
C LYS A 48 -16.07 5.68 -1.17
N GLN A 49 -17.31 6.07 -1.47
CA GLN A 49 -18.42 5.13 -1.49
C GLN A 49 -18.21 4.05 -2.56
N GLN A 50 -17.83 4.43 -3.78
CA GLN A 50 -17.55 3.49 -4.86
C GLN A 50 -16.44 2.49 -4.51
N ILE A 51 -15.36 2.95 -3.87
CA ILE A 51 -14.29 2.07 -3.38
C ILE A 51 -14.84 1.05 -2.36
N ASN A 52 -15.67 1.50 -1.42
CA ASN A 52 -16.27 0.61 -0.42
C ASN A 52 -17.19 -0.44 -1.06
N GLU A 53 -17.96 -0.06 -2.07
CA GLU A 53 -18.82 -0.99 -2.82
C GLU A 53 -18.00 -2.03 -3.57
N LEU A 54 -16.92 -1.63 -4.25
CA LEU A 54 -16.00 -2.54 -4.94
C LEU A 54 -15.30 -3.49 -3.95
N ARG A 55 -14.85 -2.99 -2.80
CA ARG A 55 -14.32 -3.82 -1.71
C ARG A 55 -15.35 -4.83 -1.19
N GLY A 56 -16.61 -4.42 -1.08
CA GLY A 56 -17.72 -5.31 -0.73
C GLY A 56 -17.96 -6.40 -1.77
N GLN A 57 -17.77 -6.11 -3.07
CA GLN A 57 -17.83 -7.11 -4.13
C GLN A 57 -16.69 -8.12 -4.03
N ILE A 58 -15.45 -7.67 -3.79
CA ILE A 58 -14.30 -8.56 -3.56
C ILE A 58 -14.61 -9.51 -2.39
N LYS A 59 -15.09 -8.98 -1.25
CA LYS A 59 -15.44 -9.79 -0.09
C LYS A 59 -16.50 -10.86 -0.39
N LYS A 60 -17.51 -10.52 -1.20
CA LYS A 60 -18.56 -11.48 -1.61
C LYS A 60 -18.04 -12.56 -2.55
N LEU A 61 -17.09 -12.22 -3.42
CA LEU A 61 -16.49 -13.16 -4.36
C LEU A 61 -15.51 -14.11 -3.65
N ASP A 62 -14.69 -13.57 -2.76
CA ASP A 62 -13.66 -14.30 -2.02
C ASP A 62 -13.30 -13.55 -0.73
N GLU A 63 -13.83 -14.03 0.40
CA GLU A 63 -13.59 -13.42 1.71
C GLU A 63 -12.13 -13.60 2.17
N ASP A 64 -11.49 -14.70 1.81
CA ASP A 64 -10.09 -14.97 2.19
C ASP A 64 -9.12 -14.05 1.46
N GLU A 65 -9.31 -13.87 0.16
CA GLU A 65 -8.51 -12.92 -0.62
C GLU A 65 -8.77 -11.48 -0.15
N TYR A 66 -10.02 -11.12 0.14
CA TYR A 66 -10.34 -9.83 0.76
C TYR A 66 -9.57 -9.63 2.08
N ASN A 67 -9.60 -10.62 2.98
CA ASN A 67 -8.90 -10.55 4.26
C ASN A 67 -7.37 -10.44 4.07
N LYS A 68 -6.82 -11.14 3.08
CA LYS A 68 -5.40 -11.04 2.72
C LYS A 68 -5.03 -9.64 2.22
N ILE A 69 -5.85 -9.04 1.36
CA ILE A 69 -5.67 -7.66 0.90
C ILE A 69 -5.65 -6.70 2.08
N ILE A 70 -6.62 -6.80 3.00
CA ILE A 70 -6.69 -5.95 4.20
C ILE A 70 -5.45 -6.12 5.09
N LYS A 71 -4.93 -7.34 5.24
CA LYS A 71 -3.67 -7.57 5.98
C LYS A 71 -2.50 -6.85 5.34
N ILE A 72 -2.32 -6.99 4.02
CA ILE A 72 -1.25 -6.34 3.27
C ILE A 72 -1.38 -4.81 3.37
N GLU A 73 -2.57 -4.24 3.23
CA GLU A 73 -2.81 -2.80 3.35
C GLU A 73 -2.39 -2.27 4.74
N LYS A 74 -2.77 -2.98 5.82
CA LYS A 74 -2.39 -2.63 7.19
C LYS A 74 -0.88 -2.71 7.39
N ALA A 75 -0.24 -3.77 6.91
CA ALA A 75 1.20 -3.92 7.02
C ALA A 75 1.94 -2.83 6.21
N ALA A 76 1.46 -2.50 5.00
CA ALA A 76 1.99 -1.38 4.23
C ALA A 76 1.84 -0.04 4.97
N GLN A 77 0.75 0.18 5.71
CA GLN A 77 0.59 1.37 6.55
C GLN A 77 1.62 1.42 7.68
N VAL A 78 1.87 0.29 8.36
CA VAL A 78 2.92 0.18 9.38
C VAL A 78 4.29 0.47 8.77
N PHE A 79 4.58 -0.11 7.60
CA PHE A 79 5.83 0.14 6.87
C PHE A 79 6.00 1.62 6.55
N ARG A 80 4.96 2.29 6.05
CA ARG A 80 4.99 3.74 5.77
C ARG A 80 5.22 4.56 7.04
N GLN A 81 4.70 4.12 8.18
CA GLN A 81 4.93 4.82 9.43
C GLN A 81 6.39 4.70 9.87
N ILE A 82 6.96 3.48 9.82
CA ILE A 82 8.39 3.24 10.05
C ILE A 82 9.25 4.08 9.10
N ALA A 83 8.85 4.17 7.82
CA ALA A 83 9.56 4.93 6.80
C ALA A 83 9.64 6.43 7.05
N LYS A 84 8.76 7.01 7.87
CA LYS A 84 8.83 8.44 8.23
C LYS A 84 9.96 8.73 9.20
N ASP A 85 10.27 7.77 10.06
CA ASP A 85 11.22 7.94 11.16
C ASP A 85 12.63 7.42 10.80
N LYS A 86 12.76 6.73 9.67
CA LYS A 86 13.99 6.05 9.24
C LYS A 86 14.53 6.57 7.93
N LYS A 87 15.86 6.48 7.79
CA LYS A 87 16.57 6.74 6.54
C LYS A 87 16.94 5.42 5.88
N PHE A 88 16.32 5.15 4.74
CA PHE A 88 16.65 4.00 3.92
C PHE A 88 17.69 4.36 2.85
N VAL A 89 18.72 3.52 2.75
CA VAL A 89 19.78 3.63 1.73
C VAL A 89 19.50 2.76 0.50
N GLN A 90 18.60 1.78 0.63
CA GLN A 90 18.20 0.89 -0.44
C GLN A 90 16.74 0.48 -0.25
N VAL A 91 15.96 0.47 -1.32
CA VAL A 91 14.59 -0.06 -1.34
C VAL A 91 14.43 -0.93 -2.58
N ASN A 92 13.92 -2.15 -2.43
CA ASN A 92 13.53 -3.01 -3.55
C ASN A 92 12.05 -3.36 -3.41
N THR A 93 11.30 -3.20 -4.49
CA THR A 93 9.88 -3.55 -4.55
C THR A 93 9.64 -4.65 -5.56
N LEU A 94 8.75 -5.59 -5.25
CA LEU A 94 8.40 -6.67 -6.17
C LEU A 94 7.90 -6.15 -7.53
N ASN A 95 7.26 -4.98 -7.55
CA ASN A 95 6.72 -4.37 -8.76
C ASN A 95 7.80 -3.80 -9.69
N GLU A 96 8.92 -3.30 -9.16
CA GLU A 96 9.97 -2.67 -9.98
C GLU A 96 11.05 -3.67 -10.40
N SER A 97 11.46 -4.56 -9.49
CA SER A 97 12.52 -5.54 -9.77
C SER A 97 11.98 -6.88 -10.27
N GLY A 98 10.66 -7.13 -10.19
CA GLY A 98 10.04 -8.42 -10.49
C GLY A 98 10.37 -9.54 -9.48
N VAL A 99 11.31 -9.29 -8.57
CA VAL A 99 11.81 -10.23 -7.57
C VAL A 99 12.16 -9.47 -6.31
N CYS A 100 11.54 -9.83 -5.18
CA CYS A 100 11.85 -9.32 -3.86
C CYS A 100 12.02 -10.49 -2.91
N PHE A 101 13.23 -10.67 -2.39
CA PHE A 101 13.52 -11.58 -1.29
C PHE A 101 14.73 -11.09 -0.49
N ILE A 102 14.85 -11.57 0.74
CA ILE A 102 16.10 -11.54 1.51
C ILE A 102 16.56 -12.97 1.78
N THR A 103 17.85 -13.12 2.06
CA THR A 103 18.44 -14.38 2.51
C THR A 103 19.06 -14.16 3.88
N PHE A 104 18.62 -14.94 4.85
CA PHE A 104 19.21 -14.96 6.18
C PHE A 104 20.56 -15.70 6.17
N ASN A 105 21.39 -15.47 7.19
CA ASN A 105 22.71 -16.11 7.28
C ASN A 105 22.67 -17.64 7.32
N ASP A 106 21.57 -18.23 7.80
CA ASP A 106 21.34 -19.67 7.82
C ASP A 106 20.94 -20.25 6.44
N GLY A 107 20.81 -19.39 5.42
CA GLY A 107 20.39 -19.74 4.08
C GLY A 107 18.87 -19.69 3.85
N THR A 108 18.09 -19.38 4.89
CA THR A 108 16.63 -19.25 4.76
C THR A 108 16.29 -18.07 3.87
N ARG A 109 15.38 -18.26 2.92
CA ARG A 109 14.88 -17.21 2.04
C ARG A 109 13.50 -16.74 2.49
N LEU A 110 13.29 -15.43 2.52
CA LEU A 110 11.99 -14.82 2.77
C LEU A 110 11.62 -13.93 1.58
N ASP A 111 10.53 -14.30 0.90
CA ASP A 111 9.96 -13.50 -0.18
C ASP A 111 9.16 -12.31 0.37
N CYS A 112 9.15 -11.23 -0.39
CA CYS A 112 8.58 -9.95 0.05
C CYS A 112 7.83 -9.21 -1.05
N LEU A 113 7.03 -8.24 -0.61
CA LEU A 113 6.48 -7.19 -1.45
C LEU A 113 7.45 -6.01 -1.52
N VAL A 114 8.06 -5.65 -0.38
CA VAL A 114 9.01 -4.55 -0.26
C VAL A 114 10.11 -4.93 0.73
N THR A 115 11.36 -4.58 0.42
CA THR A 115 12.48 -4.57 1.35
C THR A 115 13.11 -3.19 1.36
N ALA A 116 13.48 -2.71 2.54
CA ALA A 116 14.25 -1.49 2.68
C ALA A 116 15.39 -1.67 3.67
N LYS A 117 16.60 -1.29 3.27
CA LYS A 117 17.80 -1.28 4.11
C LYS A 117 18.00 0.11 4.68
N GLU A 118 18.21 0.19 5.99
CA GLU A 118 18.53 1.40 6.74
C GLU A 118 20.02 1.75 6.68
N GLU A 119 20.37 3.00 6.98
CA GLU A 119 21.77 3.45 7.12
C GLU A 119 22.56 2.64 8.17
N ASN A 120 21.91 2.21 9.25
CA ASN A 120 22.51 1.37 10.30
C ASN A 120 22.68 -0.11 9.88
N GLY A 121 22.26 -0.48 8.67
CA GLY A 121 22.33 -1.82 8.12
C GLY A 121 21.11 -2.71 8.41
N ASN A 122 20.17 -2.29 9.24
CA ASN A 122 18.92 -3.03 9.52
C ASN A 122 18.00 -3.03 8.31
N TRP A 123 17.08 -3.99 8.29
CA TRP A 123 16.13 -4.18 7.21
C TRP A 123 14.71 -4.11 7.72
N THR A 124 13.87 -3.35 7.01
CA THR A 124 12.41 -3.39 7.15
C THR A 124 11.81 -4.09 5.94
N ILE A 125 10.90 -5.03 6.17
CA ILE A 125 10.40 -5.95 5.14
C ILE A 125 8.89 -6.05 5.25
N LEU A 126 8.20 -5.91 4.12
CA LEU A 126 6.79 -6.24 3.97
C LEU A 126 6.68 -7.59 3.26
N THR A 127 6.16 -8.63 3.91
CA THR A 127 6.10 -10.00 3.37
C THR A 127 4.89 -10.21 2.45
N LEU A 128 4.88 -11.31 1.69
CA LEU A 128 3.74 -11.70 0.83
C LEU A 128 2.48 -12.06 1.62
N GLU A 129 2.63 -12.41 2.89
CA GLU A 129 1.56 -12.73 3.85
C GLU A 129 0.93 -11.49 4.48
N GLY A 130 1.50 -10.30 4.23
CA GLY A 130 1.02 -9.04 4.78
C GLY A 130 1.50 -8.81 6.21
N GLU A 131 2.78 -9.09 6.48
CA GLU A 131 3.45 -8.77 7.75
C GLU A 131 4.57 -7.76 7.51
N THR A 132 4.69 -6.76 8.39
CA THR A 132 5.84 -5.85 8.41
C THR A 132 6.79 -6.28 9.49
N LYS A 133 8.02 -6.63 9.12
CA LYS A 133 9.06 -7.15 10.02
C LYS A 133 10.32 -6.32 9.91
N GLU A 134 11.02 -6.21 11.03
CA GLU A 134 12.31 -5.56 11.12
C GLU A 134 13.36 -6.60 11.52
N TYR A 135 14.49 -6.62 10.82
CA TYR A 135 15.57 -7.55 11.06
C TYR A 135 16.89 -6.78 11.19
N PRO A 136 17.71 -7.08 12.20
CA PRO A 136 19.03 -6.47 12.29
C PRO A 136 19.90 -6.91 11.10
N GLY A 137 20.73 -5.99 10.60
CA GLY A 137 21.57 -6.24 9.42
C GLY A 137 22.46 -7.47 9.54
N GLY A 138 22.93 -7.76 10.76
CA GLY A 138 23.77 -8.92 11.05
C GLY A 138 23.11 -10.28 10.87
N PHE A 139 21.80 -10.36 10.60
CA PHE A 139 21.07 -11.61 10.30
C PHE A 139 20.88 -11.88 8.80
N ILE A 140 21.17 -10.89 7.95
CA ILE A 140 20.89 -10.94 6.50
C ILE A 140 22.20 -10.91 5.73
N LYS A 141 22.30 -11.80 4.74
CA LYS A 141 23.48 -12.03 3.91
C LYS A 141 23.63 -11.00 2.79
#